data_AF-A0A261BM05-F1
#
_entry.id   AF-A0A261BM05-F1
#
_cell.length_a   1.000
_cell.length_b   1.000
_cell.length_c   1.000
_cell.angle_alpha   90.00
_cell.angle_beta   90.00
_cell.angle_gamma   90.00
#
_symmetry.space_group_name_H-M   'P 1'
#
loop_
_entity.id
_entity.type
_entity.pdbx_description
1 polymer ?
#
loop_
_entity_poly.entity_id
_entity_poly.type
_entity_poly.pdbx_seq_one_letter_code
_entity_poly.pdbx_strand_id
1 'polypeptide(L)'
;MASPAPKYFWIFVTFSISLSVYGFFYFQSHYTIYYFDYSGRLYSTVHKKLQFPCQWSLFDLDLFQVAPDNKLISCGIPKSMSQLTINIMCLLYDEDSFSAESNSLNDTWVTKRECLQENEFRNPTSLLLNDNETVRFAFIRDPIQRFVSLYLDKCIHTKFCFDCDTNMRCFVQRIYDTTIDMDSRNLISWHNMQLLFHGEKIYQIPGKKTLKMCNFDRELEKWHLLMMGSDFVERKSSILHLANILKRQGFNESLVEKIQQDTLAGETAHSTHTSSHRDEAERQVREDLFIRDLLHKIYFFDYVVFPFKRDSLDAKYRTNFWSIPE
;
A
#
# COMPACT_ATOMS: atom_id res chain seq x y z
N MET A 1 -18.12 -69.43 -18.81
CA MET A 1 -17.62 -68.61 -19.93
C MET A 1 -17.65 -67.15 -19.49
N ALA A 2 -16.51 -66.62 -19.02
CA ALA A 2 -16.41 -65.22 -18.63
C ALA A 2 -16.04 -64.41 -19.87
N SER A 3 -16.90 -63.46 -20.25
CA SER A 3 -16.66 -62.54 -21.36
C SER A 3 -15.46 -61.65 -21.02
N PRO A 4 -14.43 -61.55 -21.89
CA PRO A 4 -13.30 -60.68 -21.62
C PRO A 4 -13.78 -59.22 -21.69
N ALA A 5 -13.46 -58.45 -20.64
CA ALA A 5 -13.80 -57.03 -20.59
C ALA A 5 -13.31 -56.31 -21.87
N PRO A 6 -14.12 -55.41 -22.46
CA PRO A 6 -13.79 -54.78 -23.73
C PRO A 6 -12.46 -54.04 -23.61
N LYS A 7 -11.63 -54.14 -24.65
CA LYS A 7 -10.23 -53.63 -24.72
C LYS A 7 -10.06 -52.16 -24.29
N TYR A 8 -11.14 -51.39 -24.25
CA TYR A 8 -11.14 -49.97 -23.88
C TYR A 8 -11.56 -49.68 -22.43
N PHE A 9 -12.06 -50.67 -21.68
CA PHE A 9 -12.52 -50.48 -20.30
C PHE A 9 -11.40 -49.97 -19.39
N TRP A 10 -10.20 -50.58 -19.48
CA TRP A 10 -9.04 -50.17 -18.69
C TRP A 10 -8.48 -48.81 -19.11
N ILE A 11 -8.68 -48.38 -20.35
CA ILE A 11 -8.27 -47.05 -20.84
C ILE A 11 -9.21 -45.98 -20.29
N PHE A 12 -10.52 -46.21 -20.30
CA PHE A 12 -11.50 -45.27 -19.72
C PHE A 12 -11.35 -45.15 -18.20
N VAL A 13 -11.11 -46.25 -17.50
CA VAL A 13 -10.90 -46.24 -16.04
C VAL A 13 -9.61 -45.50 -15.69
N THR A 14 -8.51 -45.72 -16.41
CA THR A 14 -7.25 -45.00 -16.15
C THR A 14 -7.35 -43.52 -16.50
N PHE A 15 -8.04 -43.14 -17.58
CA PHE A 15 -8.28 -41.74 -17.93
C PHE A 15 -9.20 -41.03 -16.91
N SER A 16 -10.24 -41.71 -16.42
CA SER A 16 -11.15 -41.16 -15.40
C SER A 16 -10.48 -41.00 -14.03
N ILE A 17 -9.66 -41.97 -13.63
CA ILE A 17 -8.87 -41.89 -12.39
C ILE A 17 -7.83 -40.77 -12.51
N SER A 18 -7.11 -40.66 -13.63
CA SER A 18 -6.12 -39.58 -13.82
C SER A 18 -6.77 -38.20 -13.89
N LEU A 19 -7.95 -38.05 -14.50
CA LEU A 19 -8.71 -36.79 -14.48
C LEU A 19 -9.25 -36.45 -13.07
N SER A 20 -9.67 -37.46 -12.31
CA SER A 20 -10.13 -37.30 -10.92
C SER A 20 -8.99 -36.96 -9.97
N VAL A 21 -7.82 -37.57 -10.16
CA VAL A 21 -6.59 -37.29 -9.41
C VAL A 21 -6.05 -35.91 -9.78
N TYR A 22 -6.01 -35.57 -11.07
CA TYR A 22 -5.67 -34.22 -11.54
C TYR A 22 -6.65 -33.18 -10.99
N GLY A 23 -7.96 -33.46 -11.03
CA GLY A 23 -8.99 -32.63 -10.41
C GLY A 23 -8.77 -32.49 -8.90
N PHE A 24 -8.50 -33.58 -8.18
CA PHE A 24 -8.26 -33.56 -6.74
C PHE A 24 -7.03 -32.72 -6.36
N PHE A 25 -5.90 -32.89 -7.05
CA PHE A 25 -4.70 -32.08 -6.82
C PHE A 25 -4.87 -30.61 -7.29
N TYR A 26 -5.66 -30.37 -8.34
CA TYR A 26 -6.01 -29.02 -8.80
C TYR A 26 -6.96 -28.30 -7.83
N PHE A 27 -7.85 -29.02 -7.15
CA PHE A 27 -8.81 -28.47 -6.18
C PHE A 27 -8.26 -28.34 -4.75
N GLN A 28 -7.20 -29.07 -4.38
CA GLN A 28 -6.60 -29.07 -3.03
C GLN A 28 -5.18 -28.47 -2.96
N SER A 29 -4.79 -27.61 -3.90
CA SER A 29 -3.50 -26.91 -3.78
C SER A 29 -3.58 -25.86 -2.66
N HIS A 30 -3.18 -26.27 -1.46
CA HIS A 30 -2.89 -25.41 -0.34
C HIS A 30 -1.46 -24.88 -0.50
N TYR A 31 -1.26 -23.56 -0.41
CA TYR A 31 0.07 -22.97 -0.39
C TYR A 31 0.34 -22.33 0.98
N THR A 32 1.54 -22.56 1.50
CA THR A 32 2.00 -21.96 2.75
C THR A 32 2.73 -20.65 2.44
N ILE A 33 2.23 -19.52 2.94
CA ILE A 33 2.91 -18.22 2.84
C ILE A 33 3.65 -17.95 4.15
N TYR A 34 4.92 -17.55 4.04
CA TYR A 34 5.76 -17.09 5.15
C TYR A 34 5.95 -15.57 5.07
N TYR A 35 5.85 -14.88 6.20
CA TYR A 35 6.12 -13.44 6.30
C TYR A 35 6.51 -13.05 7.73
N PHE A 36 7.14 -11.88 7.88
CA PHE A 36 7.49 -11.30 9.17
C PHE A 36 6.52 -10.19 9.55
N ASP A 37 6.15 -10.09 10.82
CA ASP A 37 5.42 -8.92 11.35
C ASP A 37 6.38 -7.77 11.70
N TYR A 38 5.83 -6.61 12.07
CA TYR A 38 6.61 -5.44 12.50
C TYR A 38 7.50 -5.69 13.73
N SER A 39 7.25 -6.75 14.50
CA SER A 39 8.08 -7.14 15.65
C SER A 39 9.19 -8.14 15.28
N GLY A 40 9.32 -8.48 13.99
CA GLY A 40 10.29 -9.43 13.48
C GLY A 40 9.91 -10.90 13.69
N ARG A 41 8.66 -11.20 14.05
CA ARG A 41 8.19 -12.59 14.26
C ARG A 41 7.77 -13.20 12.93
N LEU A 42 8.28 -14.41 12.67
CA LEU A 42 7.91 -15.20 11.50
C LEU A 42 6.54 -15.86 11.70
N TYR A 43 5.68 -15.73 10.70
CA TYR A 43 4.38 -16.39 10.64
C TYR A 43 4.24 -17.22 9.37
N SER A 44 3.43 -18.28 9.44
CA SER A 44 3.01 -19.05 8.27
C SER A 44 1.50 -19.25 8.23
N THR A 45 0.86 -19.15 7.06
CA THR A 45 -0.54 -19.55 6.86
C THR A 45 -0.65 -20.56 5.74
N VAL A 46 -1.60 -21.47 5.88
CA VAL A 46 -2.03 -22.41 4.84
C VAL A 46 -3.27 -21.83 4.16
N HIS A 47 -3.10 -21.27 2.96
CA HIS A 47 -4.22 -20.75 2.19
C HIS A 47 -4.94 -21.89 1.46
N LYS A 48 -6.23 -22.10 1.77
CA LYS A 48 -7.20 -22.54 0.74
C LYS A 48 -7.26 -21.41 -0.31
N LYS A 49 -7.77 -21.69 -1.51
CA LYS A 49 -8.05 -20.71 -2.58
C LYS A 49 -9.04 -19.58 -2.18
N LEU A 50 -8.94 -18.99 -0.99
CA LEU A 50 -9.29 -17.60 -0.78
C LEU A 50 -8.42 -16.83 -1.77
N GLN A 51 -9.11 -16.17 -2.68
CA GLN A 51 -8.58 -15.40 -3.78
C GLN A 51 -8.01 -14.08 -3.21
N PHE A 52 -7.04 -14.18 -2.31
CA PHE A 52 -6.21 -13.04 -1.96
C PHE A 52 -5.31 -12.78 -3.15
N PRO A 53 -5.08 -11.52 -3.54
CA PRO A 53 -4.00 -11.20 -4.44
C PRO A 53 -2.71 -11.76 -3.81
N CYS A 54 -1.90 -12.50 -4.58
CA CYS A 54 -0.61 -13.00 -4.14
C CYS A 54 0.34 -11.86 -3.71
N GLN A 55 1.37 -12.20 -2.97
CA GLN A 55 2.39 -11.25 -2.52
C GLN A 55 3.48 -10.99 -3.59
N TRP A 56 3.46 -11.70 -4.73
CA TRP A 56 4.63 -11.84 -5.62
C TRP A 56 4.60 -10.94 -6.87
N SER A 57 3.87 -9.82 -6.86
CA SER A 57 3.91 -8.90 -7.99
C SER A 57 5.32 -8.31 -8.16
N LEU A 58 5.92 -8.54 -9.34
CA LEU A 58 7.31 -8.28 -9.72
C LEU A 58 7.69 -6.78 -9.90
N PHE A 59 6.86 -5.84 -9.47
CA PHE A 59 7.00 -4.43 -9.84
C PHE A 59 7.15 -3.51 -8.62
N ASP A 60 8.40 -3.37 -8.19
CA ASP A 60 8.85 -2.48 -7.11
C ASP A 60 8.93 -1.04 -7.62
N LEU A 61 7.79 -0.35 -7.71
CA LEU A 61 7.80 1.11 -7.87
C LEU A 61 7.99 1.77 -6.50
N ASP A 62 9.23 1.82 -6.05
CA ASP A 62 9.58 2.49 -4.80
C ASP A 62 9.51 4.01 -4.98
N LEU A 63 8.85 4.65 -4.01
CA LEU A 63 8.68 6.10 -3.98
C LEU A 63 9.59 6.66 -2.90
N PHE A 64 10.91 6.52 -3.08
CA PHE A 64 11.86 7.11 -2.16
C PHE A 64 11.90 8.63 -2.32
N GLN A 65 12.13 9.31 -1.20
CA GLN A 65 12.64 10.68 -1.16
C GLN A 65 13.85 10.68 -0.24
N VAL A 66 14.91 11.37 -0.61
CA VAL A 66 16.22 11.25 0.04
C VAL A 66 16.77 12.63 0.34
N ALA A 67 17.25 12.83 1.57
CA ALA A 67 18.11 13.94 1.94
C ALA A 67 19.49 13.35 2.32
N PRO A 68 20.41 13.25 1.34
CA PRO A 68 21.64 12.46 1.49
C PRO A 68 22.58 13.03 2.55
N ASP A 69 22.73 14.35 2.64
CA ASP A 69 23.62 15.03 3.59
C ASP A 69 23.26 14.76 5.05
N ASN A 70 21.97 14.52 5.33
CA ASN A 70 21.46 14.19 6.65
C ASN A 70 21.15 12.70 6.83
N LYS A 71 21.59 11.85 5.90
CA LYS A 71 21.36 10.40 5.91
C LYS A 71 19.90 10.03 6.17
N LEU A 72 18.97 10.71 5.49
CA LEU A 72 17.53 10.53 5.71
C LEU A 72 16.85 10.00 4.45
N ILE A 73 16.06 8.94 4.60
CA ILE A 73 15.24 8.38 3.53
C ILE A 73 13.78 8.35 4.00
N SER A 74 12.86 8.76 3.13
CA SER A 74 11.43 8.53 3.34
C SER A 74 10.79 7.69 2.25
N CYS A 75 9.67 7.06 2.60
CA CYS A 75 8.81 6.36 1.67
C CYS A 75 7.51 7.14 1.44
N GLY A 76 7.28 7.53 0.18
CA GLY A 76 6.06 8.20 -0.27
C GLY A 76 4.93 7.20 -0.52
N ILE A 77 4.24 6.75 0.54
CA ILE A 77 3.11 5.82 0.40
C ILE A 77 1.86 6.59 -0.08
N PRO A 78 1.28 6.27 -1.26
CA PRO A 78 0.13 6.98 -1.80
C PRO A 78 -1.04 7.02 -0.82
N LYS A 79 -1.67 8.19 -0.68
CA LYS A 79 -2.78 8.44 0.26
C LYS A 79 -2.45 8.28 1.74
N SER A 80 -1.17 8.12 2.09
CA SER A 80 -0.64 8.21 3.45
C SER A 80 0.23 9.45 3.60
N MET A 81 -0.36 10.64 3.43
CA MET A 81 0.36 11.92 3.47
C MET A 81 1.49 12.05 2.42
N SER A 82 1.45 11.29 1.32
CA SER A 82 2.53 11.28 0.30
C SER A 82 2.88 12.66 -0.25
N GLN A 83 1.91 13.55 -0.43
CA GLN A 83 2.17 14.92 -0.90
C GLN A 83 2.95 15.72 0.14
N LEU A 84 2.53 15.64 1.41
CA LEU A 84 3.23 16.29 2.51
C LEU A 84 4.64 15.70 2.67
N THR A 85 4.81 14.37 2.57
CA THR A 85 6.14 13.73 2.61
C THR A 85 7.07 14.31 1.56
N ILE A 86 6.60 14.44 0.32
CA ILE A 86 7.37 15.03 -0.77
C ILE A 86 7.75 16.48 -0.42
N ASN A 87 6.80 17.28 0.06
CA ASN A 87 7.05 18.69 0.39
C ASN A 87 8.07 18.83 1.53
N ILE A 88 7.93 18.04 2.60
CA ILE A 88 8.88 18.01 3.71
C ILE A 88 10.26 17.61 3.20
N MET A 89 10.36 16.53 2.42
CA MET A 89 11.65 16.04 1.97
C MET A 89 12.32 16.96 0.96
N CYS A 90 11.56 17.66 0.10
CA CYS A 90 12.13 18.68 -0.77
C CYS A 90 12.68 19.87 0.02
N LEU A 91 11.96 20.32 1.06
CA LEU A 91 12.45 21.34 1.99
C LEU A 91 13.71 20.89 2.74
N LEU A 92 13.79 19.63 3.14
CA LEU A 92 14.96 19.07 3.84
C LEU A 92 16.14 18.78 2.89
N TYR A 93 15.87 18.57 1.61
CA TYR A 93 16.90 18.34 0.59
C TYR A 93 17.60 19.64 0.21
N ASP A 94 16.84 20.72 0.01
CA ASP A 94 17.36 22.05 -0.30
C ASP A 94 16.40 23.14 0.22
N GLU A 95 16.71 23.69 1.39
CA GLU A 95 15.88 24.71 2.04
C GLU A 95 15.86 26.03 1.26
N ASP A 96 16.99 26.40 0.66
CA ASP A 96 17.16 27.68 -0.05
C ASP A 96 16.34 27.68 -1.34
N SER A 97 16.45 26.61 -2.14
CA SER A 97 15.67 26.46 -3.38
C SER A 97 14.18 26.32 -3.08
N PHE A 98 13.81 25.56 -2.04
CA PHE A 98 12.40 25.42 -1.64
C PHE A 98 11.78 26.77 -1.25
N SER A 99 12.53 27.59 -0.52
CA SER A 99 12.06 28.91 -0.07
C SER A 99 12.03 29.94 -1.20
N ALA A 100 13.00 29.91 -2.12
CA ALA A 100 13.06 30.81 -3.29
C ALA A 100 11.88 30.60 -4.25
N GLU A 101 11.38 29.38 -4.36
CA GLU A 101 10.22 29.02 -5.19
C GLU A 101 8.86 29.43 -4.58
N SER A 102 8.84 30.03 -3.38
CA SER A 102 7.61 30.31 -2.62
C SER A 102 6.75 29.06 -2.36
N ASN A 103 7.39 27.88 -2.29
CA ASN A 103 6.69 26.63 -2.03
C ASN A 103 6.19 26.57 -0.58
N SER A 104 5.06 25.90 -0.40
CA SER A 104 4.46 25.58 0.89
C SER A 104 4.39 24.08 1.13
N LEU A 105 4.41 23.67 2.40
CA LEU A 105 4.12 22.27 2.76
C LEU A 105 2.69 21.85 2.38
N ASN A 106 1.79 22.79 2.12
CA ASN A 106 0.42 22.51 1.67
C ASN A 106 0.26 22.42 0.15
N ASP A 107 1.32 22.68 -0.62
CA ASP A 107 1.25 22.68 -2.07
C ASP A 107 0.92 21.30 -2.63
N THR A 108 0.16 21.30 -3.73
CA THR A 108 -0.27 20.08 -4.40
C THR A 108 0.75 19.63 -5.45
N TRP A 109 0.45 18.53 -6.14
CA TRP A 109 1.24 17.95 -7.22
C TRP A 109 1.32 18.82 -8.48
N VAL A 110 0.51 19.89 -8.57
CA VAL A 110 0.53 20.86 -9.66
C VAL A 110 1.73 21.79 -9.57
N THR A 111 2.20 22.08 -8.34
CA THR A 111 3.38 22.90 -8.13
C THR A 111 4.63 22.14 -8.57
N LYS A 112 5.37 22.70 -9.53
CA LYS A 112 6.66 22.17 -9.96
C LYS A 112 7.65 22.32 -8.81
N ARG A 113 8.43 21.27 -8.55
CA ARG A 113 9.49 21.28 -7.54
C ARG A 113 10.77 20.77 -8.18
N GLU A 114 11.87 21.49 -8.02
CA GLU A 114 13.16 21.13 -8.64
C GLU A 114 13.75 19.83 -8.07
N CYS A 115 13.63 19.59 -6.76
CA CYS A 115 14.01 18.33 -6.09
C CYS A 115 13.52 17.06 -6.82
N LEU A 116 12.35 17.10 -7.46
CA LEU A 116 11.77 15.95 -8.16
C LEU A 116 12.45 15.61 -9.49
N GLN A 117 13.28 16.52 -10.02
CA GLN A 117 14.11 16.28 -11.19
C GLN A 117 15.43 15.60 -10.79
N GLU A 118 15.88 15.79 -9.56
CA GLU A 118 17.12 15.22 -9.08
C GLU A 118 17.03 13.70 -8.91
N ASN A 119 18.06 13.02 -9.40
CA ASN A 119 18.10 11.56 -9.33
C ASN A 119 18.44 11.07 -7.91
N GLU A 120 19.36 11.74 -7.22
CA GLU A 120 19.75 11.37 -5.85
C GLU A 120 18.59 11.55 -4.86
N PHE A 121 17.72 12.53 -5.08
CA PHE A 121 16.51 12.73 -4.29
C PHE A 121 15.53 11.55 -4.42
N ARG A 122 15.40 10.99 -5.64
CA ARG A 122 14.41 9.94 -5.94
C ARG A 122 14.93 8.53 -5.70
N ASN A 123 16.25 8.35 -5.74
CA ASN A 123 16.88 7.03 -5.73
C ASN A 123 18.01 7.00 -4.70
N PRO A 124 17.82 6.33 -3.55
CA PRO A 124 18.86 6.21 -2.55
C PRO A 124 20.03 5.39 -3.11
N THR A 125 21.25 5.85 -2.86
CA THR A 125 22.45 5.12 -3.27
C THR A 125 22.64 3.86 -2.43
N SER A 126 23.38 2.89 -2.97
CA SER A 126 23.73 1.68 -2.21
C SER A 126 24.53 1.99 -0.95
N LEU A 127 25.33 3.06 -0.95
CA LEU A 127 26.04 3.54 0.23
C LEU A 127 25.04 3.94 1.33
N LEU A 128 24.05 4.74 0.97
CA LEU A 128 23.03 5.21 1.91
C LEU A 128 22.17 4.06 2.44
N LEU A 129 21.80 3.11 1.57
CA LEU A 129 21.00 1.94 1.93
C LEU A 129 21.73 0.96 2.87
N ASN A 130 23.06 0.93 2.85
CA ASN A 130 23.86 0.05 3.70
C ASN A 130 24.46 0.76 4.92
N ASP A 131 24.27 2.07 5.05
CA ASP A 131 24.73 2.84 6.20
C ASP A 131 23.77 2.63 7.40
N ASN A 132 24.36 2.28 8.55
CA ASN A 132 23.66 2.04 9.82
C ASN A 132 23.18 3.33 10.47
N GLU A 133 23.76 4.49 10.12
CA GLU A 133 23.33 5.80 10.59
C GLU A 133 22.20 6.39 9.73
N THR A 134 21.88 5.76 8.60
CA THR A 134 20.76 6.18 7.76
C THR A 134 19.44 5.89 8.45
N VAL A 135 18.67 6.95 8.70
CA VAL A 135 17.33 6.84 9.25
C VAL A 135 16.31 6.76 8.12
N ARG A 136 15.39 5.80 8.23
CA ARG A 136 14.30 5.59 7.28
C ARG A 136 12.96 5.84 7.98
N PHE A 137 12.06 6.60 7.38
CA PHE A 137 10.72 6.79 7.92
C PHE A 137 9.63 6.74 6.86
N ALA A 138 8.43 6.34 7.28
CA ALA A 138 7.28 6.31 6.38
C ALA A 138 6.03 6.70 7.13
N PHE A 139 5.25 7.61 6.55
CA PHE A 139 3.89 7.83 7.02
C PHE A 139 3.01 6.68 6.56
N ILE A 140 2.45 5.95 7.52
CA ILE A 140 1.51 4.86 7.25
C ILE A 140 0.12 5.27 7.71
N ARG A 141 -0.89 4.80 7.00
CA ARG A 141 -2.29 5.10 7.29
C ARG A 141 -3.11 3.83 7.18
N ASP A 142 -4.13 3.72 8.03
CA ASP A 142 -5.09 2.63 7.99
C ASP A 142 -5.53 2.34 6.54
N PRO A 143 -5.40 1.09 6.06
CA PRO A 143 -5.65 0.76 4.67
C PRO A 143 -7.06 1.10 4.18
N ILE A 144 -8.06 0.97 5.06
CA ILE A 144 -9.45 1.32 4.72
C ILE A 144 -9.59 2.84 4.58
N GLN A 145 -8.98 3.61 5.48
CA GLN A 145 -8.98 5.07 5.34
C GLN A 145 -8.24 5.54 4.08
N ARG A 146 -7.17 4.84 3.67
CA ARG A 146 -6.47 5.11 2.40
C ARG A 146 -7.38 4.85 1.20
N PHE A 147 -8.11 3.73 1.20
CA PHE A 147 -9.09 3.43 0.16
C PHE A 147 -10.18 4.51 0.07
N VAL A 148 -10.77 4.91 1.19
CA VAL A 148 -11.78 6.00 1.20
C VAL A 148 -11.19 7.27 0.63
N SER A 149 -9.98 7.65 1.03
CA SER A 149 -9.30 8.83 0.49
C SER A 149 -9.02 8.72 -1.02
N LEU A 150 -8.75 7.53 -1.53
CA LEU A 150 -8.57 7.28 -2.95
C LEU A 150 -9.89 7.38 -3.72
N TYR A 151 -10.94 6.73 -3.23
CA TYR A 151 -12.27 6.76 -3.85
C TYR A 151 -12.80 8.20 -3.94
N LEU A 152 -12.67 8.99 -2.87
CA LEU A 152 -13.11 10.37 -2.87
C LEU A 152 -12.31 11.20 -3.88
N ASP A 153 -10.99 11.09 -3.89
CA ASP A 153 -10.15 11.78 -4.85
C ASP A 153 -10.50 11.42 -6.30
N LYS A 154 -10.54 10.11 -6.61
CA LYS A 154 -10.66 9.63 -7.98
C LYS A 154 -12.08 9.60 -8.50
N CYS A 155 -13.02 9.07 -7.73
CA CYS A 155 -14.41 8.94 -8.18
C CYS A 155 -15.24 10.19 -7.95
N ILE A 156 -15.01 10.90 -6.83
CA ILE A 156 -15.84 12.05 -6.48
C ILE A 156 -15.25 13.35 -7.03
N HIS A 157 -13.97 13.62 -6.79
CA HIS A 157 -13.35 14.89 -7.17
C HIS A 157 -12.92 14.93 -8.63
N THR A 158 -12.08 14.00 -9.08
CA THR A 158 -11.54 14.03 -10.46
C THR A 158 -12.43 13.33 -11.49
N LYS A 159 -13.50 12.64 -11.04
CA LYS A 159 -14.41 11.82 -11.88
C LYS A 159 -13.71 10.72 -12.70
N PHE A 160 -12.50 10.37 -12.29
CA PHE A 160 -11.70 9.31 -12.89
C PHE A 160 -11.89 8.01 -12.08
N CYS A 161 -13.02 7.33 -12.28
CA CYS A 161 -13.45 6.18 -11.46
C CYS A 161 -13.41 4.82 -12.18
N PHE A 162 -12.49 4.59 -13.13
CA PHE A 162 -12.43 3.32 -13.90
C PHE A 162 -13.77 2.88 -14.50
N ASP A 163 -14.48 3.82 -15.13
CA ASP A 163 -15.81 3.59 -15.73
C ASP A 163 -16.89 3.10 -14.73
N CYS A 164 -16.69 3.37 -13.44
CA CYS A 164 -17.66 3.08 -12.38
C CYS A 164 -18.48 4.30 -11.95
N ASP A 165 -18.28 5.46 -12.58
CA ASP A 165 -18.85 6.76 -12.20
C ASP A 165 -18.58 7.10 -10.72
N THR A 166 -19.54 6.83 -9.84
CA THR A 166 -19.43 6.99 -8.39
C THR A 166 -19.80 5.71 -7.63
N ASN A 167 -20.00 4.59 -8.33
CA ASN A 167 -20.38 3.32 -7.71
C ASN A 167 -19.18 2.66 -7.02
N MET A 168 -19.20 2.66 -5.67
CA MET A 168 -18.10 2.10 -4.88
C MET A 168 -17.95 0.58 -5.02
N ARG A 169 -19.06 -0.18 -5.21
CA ARG A 169 -18.98 -1.63 -5.48
C ARG A 169 -18.25 -1.93 -6.77
N CYS A 170 -18.56 -1.19 -7.84
CA CYS A 170 -17.83 -1.32 -9.10
C CYS A 170 -16.36 -0.95 -8.90
N PHE A 171 -16.09 0.18 -8.24
CA PHE A 171 -14.73 0.66 -8.01
C PHE A 171 -13.88 -0.36 -7.26
N VAL A 172 -14.33 -0.84 -6.09
CA VAL A 172 -13.57 -1.82 -5.28
C VAL A 172 -13.41 -3.17 -5.99
N GLN A 173 -14.42 -3.60 -6.78
CA GLN A 173 -14.31 -4.79 -7.62
C GLN A 173 -13.21 -4.63 -8.68
N ARG A 174 -13.15 -3.48 -9.37
CA ARG A 174 -12.09 -3.17 -10.34
C ARG A 174 -10.71 -3.19 -9.69
N ILE A 175 -10.56 -2.62 -8.50
CA ILE A 175 -9.29 -2.68 -7.75
C ILE A 175 -8.91 -4.13 -7.47
N TYR A 176 -9.84 -4.91 -6.92
CA TYR A 176 -9.61 -6.30 -6.57
C TYR A 176 -9.20 -7.12 -7.78
N ASP A 177 -9.98 -7.07 -8.87
CA ASP A 177 -9.69 -7.79 -10.10
C ASP A 177 -8.32 -7.39 -10.68
N THR A 178 -8.02 -6.09 -10.66
CA THR A 178 -6.72 -5.56 -11.09
C THR A 178 -5.58 -6.16 -10.25
N THR A 179 -5.74 -6.23 -8.92
CA THR A 179 -4.71 -6.83 -8.05
C THR A 179 -4.52 -8.32 -8.30
N ILE A 180 -5.60 -9.07 -8.53
CA ILE A 180 -5.53 -10.50 -8.89
C ILE A 180 -4.84 -10.69 -10.24
N ASP A 181 -5.18 -9.87 -11.24
CA ASP A 181 -4.60 -9.95 -12.58
C ASP A 181 -3.10 -9.65 -12.58
N MET A 182 -2.67 -8.62 -11.82
CA MET A 182 -1.26 -8.30 -11.63
C MET A 182 -0.46 -9.47 -11.06
N ASP A 183 -1.06 -10.20 -10.11
CA ASP A 183 -0.44 -11.37 -9.50
C ASP A 183 -0.41 -12.59 -10.43
N SER A 184 -1.34 -12.67 -11.38
CA SER A 184 -1.42 -13.75 -12.35
C SER A 184 -0.38 -13.66 -13.50
N ARG A 185 0.47 -12.61 -13.52
CA ARG A 185 1.46 -12.30 -14.59
C ARG A 185 0.84 -12.00 -15.96
N ASN A 186 -0.41 -11.54 -16.03
CA ASN A 186 -1.04 -11.18 -17.31
C ASN A 186 -0.59 -9.79 -17.81
N LEU A 187 0.49 -9.76 -18.60
CA LEU A 187 1.11 -8.54 -19.15
C LEU A 187 0.17 -7.69 -20.04
N ILE A 188 -0.88 -8.28 -20.62
CA ILE A 188 -1.83 -7.58 -21.50
C ILE A 188 -2.73 -6.61 -20.70
N SER A 189 -3.04 -6.97 -19.45
CA SER A 189 -3.84 -6.12 -18.54
C SER A 189 -3.11 -4.80 -18.21
N TRP A 190 -1.78 -4.82 -18.14
CA TRP A 190 -0.94 -3.65 -17.85
C TRP A 190 -0.94 -2.59 -18.96
N HIS A 191 -0.94 -2.98 -20.24
CA HIS A 191 -1.01 -2.01 -21.33
C HIS A 191 -2.35 -1.24 -21.29
N ASN A 192 -3.45 -1.97 -21.04
CA ASN A 192 -4.77 -1.37 -20.87
C ASN A 192 -4.85 -0.50 -19.60
N MET A 193 -4.12 -0.86 -18.55
CA MET A 193 -4.03 -0.09 -17.31
C MET A 193 -3.28 1.24 -17.50
N GLN A 194 -2.14 1.22 -18.20
CA GLN A 194 -1.37 2.43 -18.51
C GLN A 194 -2.17 3.40 -19.41
N LEU A 195 -3.03 2.85 -20.28
CA LEU A 195 -3.99 3.59 -21.09
C LEU A 195 -5.15 4.16 -20.26
N LEU A 196 -5.72 3.37 -19.33
CA LEU A 196 -6.75 3.85 -18.40
C LEU A 196 -6.21 5.05 -17.60
N PHE A 197 -4.98 4.99 -17.08
CA PHE A 197 -4.38 6.05 -16.27
C PHE A 197 -3.96 7.34 -17.03
N HIS A 198 -4.27 7.47 -18.33
CA HIS A 198 -4.16 8.72 -19.13
C HIS A 198 -3.04 9.70 -18.70
N GLY A 199 -1.78 9.26 -18.73
CA GLY A 199 -0.63 10.13 -18.46
C GLY A 199 -0.49 10.66 -17.02
N GLU A 200 -1.42 10.35 -16.11
CA GLU A 200 -1.20 10.53 -14.68
C GLU A 200 -0.31 9.40 -14.16
N LYS A 201 0.74 9.81 -13.46
CA LYS A 201 1.86 8.97 -13.05
C LYS A 201 1.38 7.66 -12.37
N ILE A 202 2.02 6.56 -12.76
CA ILE A 202 1.87 5.15 -12.34
C ILE A 202 1.76 4.95 -10.79
N TYR A 203 2.09 5.96 -10.00
CA TYR A 203 2.03 6.00 -8.53
C TYR A 203 0.62 5.90 -7.91
N GLN A 204 -0.45 5.98 -8.71
CA GLN A 204 -1.83 6.03 -8.22
C GLN A 204 -2.58 4.68 -8.34
N ILE A 205 -1.85 3.58 -8.47
CA ILE A 205 -2.43 2.23 -8.56
C ILE A 205 -3.29 1.94 -7.32
N PRO A 206 -4.61 1.76 -7.48
CA PRO A 206 -5.58 1.69 -6.38
C PRO A 206 -5.41 0.55 -5.39
N GLY A 207 -4.70 -0.51 -5.79
CA GLY A 207 -4.56 -1.75 -5.02
C GLY A 207 -3.12 -2.07 -4.61
N LYS A 208 -2.19 -1.11 -4.71
CA LYS A 208 -0.80 -1.39 -4.32
C LYS A 208 -0.71 -1.60 -2.81
N LYS A 209 -0.34 -2.82 -2.42
CA LYS A 209 -0.13 -3.22 -1.02
C LYS A 209 1.02 -2.44 -0.43
N THR A 210 0.83 -1.91 0.78
CA THR A 210 1.86 -1.12 1.48
C THR A 210 3.14 -1.92 1.60
N LEU A 211 3.03 -3.21 1.90
CA LEU A 211 4.14 -4.15 2.08
C LEU A 211 5.15 -4.20 0.93
N LYS A 212 4.75 -3.88 -0.31
CA LYS A 212 5.61 -3.91 -1.50
C LYS A 212 6.09 -2.53 -1.93
N MET A 213 6.09 -1.59 -0.99
CA MET A 213 6.67 -0.28 -1.17
C MET A 213 7.93 -0.19 -0.34
N CYS A 214 8.96 0.43 -0.89
CA CYS A 214 10.18 0.81 -0.20
C CYS A 214 10.86 -0.37 0.53
N ASN A 215 10.78 -1.56 -0.08
CA ASN A 215 11.31 -2.83 0.44
C ASN A 215 10.86 -3.20 1.87
N PHE A 216 9.65 -2.80 2.28
CA PHE A 216 9.11 -3.20 3.59
C PHE A 216 9.01 -4.71 3.78
N ASP A 217 8.86 -5.50 2.71
CA ASP A 217 8.85 -6.95 2.82
C ASP A 217 10.18 -7.56 3.27
N ARG A 218 11.28 -6.80 3.19
CA ARG A 218 12.63 -7.25 3.55
C ARG A 218 13.25 -6.48 4.71
N GLU A 219 12.87 -5.23 4.89
CA GLU A 219 13.58 -4.31 5.78
C GLU A 219 12.65 -3.51 6.70
N LEU A 220 11.41 -3.95 6.93
CA LEU A 220 10.41 -3.20 7.72
C LEU A 220 10.95 -2.71 9.07
N GLU A 221 11.75 -3.54 9.74
CA GLU A 221 12.35 -3.26 11.05
C GLU A 221 13.31 -2.06 11.03
N LYS A 222 13.82 -1.67 9.86
CA LYS A 222 14.67 -0.48 9.68
C LYS A 222 13.88 0.82 9.58
N TRP A 223 12.55 0.76 9.51
CA TRP A 223 11.69 1.92 9.26
C TRP A 223 10.98 2.44 10.51
N HIS A 224 11.09 3.74 10.73
CA HIS A 224 10.20 4.47 11.63
C HIS A 224 8.83 4.64 10.97
N LEU A 225 7.86 3.89 11.45
CA LEU A 225 6.48 3.96 10.98
C LEU A 225 5.73 5.06 11.73
N LEU A 226 5.29 6.08 10.98
CA LEU A 226 4.61 7.25 11.50
C LEU A 226 3.11 7.14 11.18
N MET A 227 2.34 6.71 12.17
CA MET A 227 0.89 6.49 12.04
C MET A 227 0.13 7.80 11.78
N MET A 228 -0.59 7.83 10.67
CA MET A 228 -1.44 8.94 10.27
C MET A 228 -2.89 8.45 10.17
N GLY A 229 -3.79 9.18 10.81
CA GLY A 229 -5.21 8.87 10.85
C GLY A 229 -6.07 10.13 10.91
N SER A 230 -7.38 9.95 11.02
CA SER A 230 -8.31 11.04 11.34
C SER A 230 -8.11 11.56 12.77
N ASP A 231 -7.60 10.72 13.67
CA ASP A 231 -7.35 11.08 15.06
C ASP A 231 -6.24 12.13 15.20
N PHE A 232 -6.55 13.22 15.91
CA PHE A 232 -5.62 14.33 16.08
C PHE A 232 -4.43 13.95 16.99
N VAL A 233 -4.64 13.09 17.99
CA VAL A 233 -3.60 12.66 18.93
C VAL A 233 -2.59 11.78 18.22
N GLU A 234 -3.04 10.82 17.40
CA GLU A 234 -2.19 9.98 16.56
C GLU A 234 -1.36 10.85 15.58
N ARG A 235 -2.00 11.78 14.87
CA ARG A 235 -1.29 12.73 13.98
C ARG A 235 -0.23 13.52 14.74
N LYS A 236 -0.57 14.11 15.88
CA LYS A 236 0.35 14.89 16.69
C LYS A 236 1.54 14.07 17.18
N SER A 237 1.29 12.85 17.65
CA SER A 237 2.33 11.92 18.10
C SER A 237 3.32 11.59 16.98
N SER A 238 2.82 11.31 15.77
CA SER A 238 3.66 11.00 14.62
C SER A 238 4.47 12.19 14.12
N ILE A 239 3.91 13.39 14.17
CA ILE A 239 4.64 14.63 13.81
C ILE A 239 5.74 14.93 14.83
N LEU A 240 5.46 14.72 16.12
CA LEU A 240 6.49 14.84 17.17
C LEU A 240 7.60 13.80 16.99
N HIS A 241 7.25 12.57 16.62
CA HIS A 241 8.22 11.53 16.31
C HIS A 241 9.08 11.92 15.10
N LEU A 242 8.49 12.46 14.02
CA LEU A 242 9.25 13.01 12.90
C LEU A 242 10.19 14.13 13.36
N ALA A 243 9.71 15.11 14.14
CA ALA A 243 10.55 16.20 14.64
C ALA A 243 11.77 15.68 15.43
N ASN A 244 11.58 14.65 16.25
CA ASN A 244 12.70 14.00 16.96
C ASN A 244 13.69 13.31 16.01
N ILE A 245 13.21 12.65 14.95
CA ILE A 245 14.06 12.09 13.90
C ILE A 245 14.89 13.19 13.25
N LEU A 246 14.26 14.28 12.84
CA LEU A 246 14.93 15.39 12.16
C LEU A 246 15.98 16.07 13.04
N LYS A 247 15.68 16.34 14.32
CA LYS A 247 16.67 16.90 15.27
C LYS A 247 17.88 15.99 15.43
N ARG A 248 17.67 14.67 15.47
CA ARG A 248 18.78 13.69 15.59
C ARG A 248 19.64 13.61 14.34
N GLN A 249 19.05 13.79 13.15
CA GLN A 249 19.79 13.84 11.88
C GLN A 249 20.45 15.21 11.61
N GLY A 250 20.46 16.12 12.59
CA GLY A 250 21.23 17.37 12.53
C GLY A 250 20.53 18.53 11.80
N PHE A 251 19.23 18.44 11.54
CA PHE A 251 18.49 19.57 10.99
C PHE A 251 18.35 20.71 12.01
N ASN A 252 18.37 21.96 11.53
CA ASN A 252 18.23 23.15 12.36
C ASN A 252 16.91 23.13 13.14
N GLU A 253 16.95 23.50 14.42
CA GLU A 253 15.78 23.52 15.29
C GLU A 253 14.66 24.42 14.76
N SER A 254 14.98 25.59 14.19
CA SER A 254 13.97 26.48 13.60
C SER A 254 13.26 25.85 12.41
N LEU A 255 13.99 25.09 11.58
CA LEU A 255 13.43 24.37 10.43
C LEU A 255 12.51 23.24 10.90
N VAL A 256 12.94 22.48 11.91
CA VAL A 256 12.12 21.40 12.48
C VAL A 256 10.85 21.94 13.12
N GLU A 257 10.92 23.05 13.85
CA GLU A 257 9.75 23.71 14.44
C GLU A 257 8.77 24.19 13.38
N LYS A 258 9.26 24.78 12.28
CA LYS A 258 8.45 25.16 11.12
C LYS A 258 7.72 23.95 10.54
N ILE A 259 8.43 22.86 10.25
CA ILE A 259 7.83 21.62 9.72
C ILE A 259 6.75 21.09 10.67
N GLN A 260 7.03 21.08 11.97
CA GLN A 260 6.06 20.63 12.97
C GLN A 260 4.80 21.49 12.98
N GLN A 261 4.94 22.82 13.00
CA GLN A 261 3.81 23.76 13.01
C GLN A 261 2.99 23.67 11.73
N ASP A 262 3.66 23.75 10.58
CA ASP A 262 3.02 23.72 9.26
C ASP A 262 2.30 22.39 9.01
N THR A 263 2.89 21.27 9.47
CA THR A 263 2.27 19.95 9.32
C THR A 263 1.05 19.77 10.23
N LEU A 264 1.05 20.35 11.43
CA LEU A 264 -0.08 20.31 12.35
C LEU A 264 -1.21 21.27 11.93
N ALA A 265 -0.87 22.41 11.35
CA ALA A 265 -1.81 23.43 10.89
C ALA A 265 -2.38 23.11 9.50
N GLY A 266 -1.62 22.41 8.67
CA GLY A 266 -1.92 22.18 7.25
C GLY A 266 -3.01 21.15 7.02
N GLU A 267 -4.16 21.60 6.53
CA GLU A 267 -5.05 20.78 5.72
C GLU A 267 -4.72 21.02 4.25
N THR A 268 -4.22 20.00 3.55
CA THR A 268 -4.01 20.10 2.09
C THR A 268 -5.35 20.28 1.37
N ALA A 269 -5.35 20.88 0.18
CA ALA A 269 -6.57 21.05 -0.64
C ALA A 269 -7.29 19.72 -0.99
N HIS A 270 -6.61 18.58 -0.85
CA HIS A 270 -7.16 17.23 -1.03
C HIS A 270 -7.61 16.58 0.30
N SER A 271 -7.66 17.35 1.38
CA SER A 271 -8.11 16.89 2.69
C SER A 271 -9.60 16.54 2.63
N THR A 272 -9.89 15.25 2.61
CA THR A 272 -11.26 14.74 2.49
C THR A 272 -11.96 14.52 3.83
N HIS A 273 -11.26 14.76 4.95
CA HIS A 273 -11.66 14.24 6.27
C HIS A 273 -12.92 14.87 6.89
N THR A 274 -13.43 15.97 6.33
CA THR A 274 -14.59 16.72 6.84
C THR A 274 -15.78 16.77 5.87
N SER A 275 -15.70 16.12 4.72
CA SER A 275 -16.78 16.19 3.71
C SER A 275 -17.91 15.20 4.00
N SER A 276 -19.17 15.60 3.77
CA SER A 276 -20.32 14.68 3.85
C SER A 276 -20.18 13.44 2.93
N HIS A 277 -19.44 13.60 1.83
CA HIS A 277 -19.08 12.50 0.94
C HIS A 277 -18.20 11.45 1.62
N ARG A 278 -17.35 11.86 2.57
CA ARG A 278 -16.53 10.94 3.35
C ARG A 278 -17.37 10.14 4.33
N ASP A 279 -18.27 10.78 5.07
CA ASP A 279 -19.15 10.08 6.00
C ASP A 279 -19.96 9.00 5.28
N GLU A 280 -20.47 9.34 4.09
CA GLU A 280 -21.19 8.42 3.22
C GLU A 280 -20.28 7.29 2.69
N ALA A 281 -19.06 7.60 2.26
CA ALA A 281 -18.10 6.59 1.81
C ALA A 281 -17.69 5.64 2.93
N GLU A 282 -17.41 6.15 4.13
CA GLU A 282 -17.08 5.34 5.31
C GLU A 282 -18.30 4.51 5.76
N ARG A 283 -19.51 5.04 5.62
CA ARG A 283 -20.75 4.28 5.86
C ARG A 283 -20.89 3.12 4.88
N GLN A 284 -20.71 3.35 3.58
CA GLN A 284 -20.76 2.28 2.57
C GLN A 284 -19.73 1.19 2.84
N VAL A 285 -18.48 1.55 3.16
CA VAL A 285 -17.44 0.57 3.52
C VAL A 285 -17.83 -0.23 4.77
N ARG A 286 -18.46 0.42 5.76
CA ARG A 286 -18.86 -0.24 7.00
C ARG A 286 -20.09 -1.12 6.84
N GLU A 287 -21.06 -0.73 6.03
CA GLU A 287 -22.38 -1.40 5.97
C GLU A 287 -22.50 -2.38 4.81
N ASP A 288 -21.78 -2.17 3.72
CA ASP A 288 -21.85 -3.01 2.53
C ASP A 288 -20.90 -4.21 2.65
N LEU A 289 -21.48 -5.39 2.87
CA LEU A 289 -20.72 -6.64 3.04
C LEU A 289 -19.82 -6.97 1.85
N PHE A 290 -20.23 -6.62 0.62
CA PHE A 290 -19.46 -6.91 -0.58
C PHE A 290 -18.20 -6.03 -0.64
N ILE A 291 -18.37 -4.72 -0.42
CA ILE A 291 -17.25 -3.77 -0.39
C ILE A 291 -16.27 -4.16 0.70
N ARG A 292 -16.79 -4.42 1.91
CA ARG A 292 -15.99 -4.75 3.08
C ARG A 292 -15.19 -6.04 2.90
N ASP A 293 -15.79 -7.09 2.35
CA ASP A 293 -15.12 -8.37 2.08
C ASP A 293 -13.96 -8.22 1.09
N LEU A 294 -14.14 -7.45 0.01
CA LEU A 294 -13.08 -7.19 -0.97
C LEU A 294 -11.96 -6.35 -0.38
N LEU A 295 -12.26 -5.30 0.39
CA LEU A 295 -11.23 -4.49 1.03
C LEU A 295 -10.41 -5.28 2.05
N HIS A 296 -11.07 -6.15 2.82
CA HIS A 296 -10.37 -7.07 3.71
C HIS A 296 -9.44 -8.01 2.94
N LYS A 297 -9.82 -8.49 1.75
CA LYS A 297 -8.93 -9.31 0.90
C LYS A 297 -7.77 -8.52 0.32
N ILE A 298 -8.02 -7.30 -0.19
CA ILE A 298 -6.99 -6.45 -0.78
C ILE A 298 -5.91 -6.11 0.25
N TYR A 299 -6.33 -5.68 1.46
CA TYR A 299 -5.44 -5.13 2.47
C TYR A 299 -5.10 -6.10 3.62
N PHE A 300 -5.47 -7.37 3.51
CA PHE A 300 -5.24 -8.35 4.57
C PHE A 300 -3.80 -8.33 5.10
N PHE A 301 -2.82 -8.38 4.19
CA PHE A 301 -1.41 -8.39 4.56
C PHE A 301 -0.94 -7.10 5.20
N ASP A 302 -1.55 -5.96 4.89
CA ASP A 302 -1.21 -4.69 5.52
C ASP A 302 -1.59 -4.73 7.01
N TYR A 303 -2.77 -5.25 7.37
CA TYR A 303 -3.18 -5.44 8.78
C TYR A 303 -2.37 -6.51 9.51
N VAL A 304 -1.77 -7.41 8.75
CA VAL A 304 -0.99 -8.51 9.28
C VAL A 304 0.43 -8.06 9.63
N VAL A 305 1.05 -7.30 8.74
CA VAL A 305 2.46 -6.90 8.86
C VAL A 305 2.63 -5.60 9.65
N PHE A 306 1.77 -4.60 9.41
CA PHE A 306 1.89 -3.28 10.06
C PHE A 306 1.09 -3.23 11.38
N PRO A 307 1.42 -2.30 12.30
CA PRO A 307 0.79 -2.21 13.61
C PRO A 307 -0.62 -1.58 13.57
N PHE A 308 -1.45 -1.94 12.60
CA PHE A 308 -2.83 -1.47 12.49
C PHE A 308 -3.76 -2.26 13.43
N LYS A 309 -4.74 -1.55 14.02
CA LYS A 309 -5.81 -2.20 14.80
C LYS A 309 -6.66 -3.05 13.86
N ARG A 310 -7.01 -4.26 14.30
CA ARG A 310 -7.85 -5.20 13.52
C ARG A 310 -9.31 -5.21 13.94
N ASP A 311 -9.69 -4.37 14.90
CA ASP A 311 -11.04 -4.38 15.50
C ASP A 311 -12.14 -4.06 14.49
N SER A 312 -11.81 -3.30 13.45
CA SER A 312 -12.70 -2.94 12.33
C SER A 312 -12.92 -4.09 11.33
N LEU A 313 -12.10 -5.15 11.39
CA LEU A 313 -12.19 -6.26 10.45
C LEU A 313 -13.31 -7.24 10.83
N ASP A 314 -13.90 -7.88 9.81
CA ASP A 314 -14.87 -8.95 10.05
C ASP A 314 -14.23 -10.09 10.85
N ALA A 315 -15.03 -10.78 11.66
CA ALA A 315 -14.53 -11.83 12.58
C ALA A 315 -13.59 -12.83 11.90
N LYS A 316 -13.88 -13.23 10.65
CA LYS A 316 -13.02 -14.12 9.88
C LYS A 316 -11.62 -13.51 9.65
N TYR A 317 -11.47 -12.22 9.38
CA TYR A 317 -10.16 -11.59 9.17
C TYR A 317 -9.45 -11.15 10.46
N ARG A 318 -10.13 -11.20 11.62
CA ARG A 318 -9.52 -10.91 12.93
C ARG A 318 -8.75 -12.08 13.51
N THR A 319 -9.10 -13.32 13.13
CA THR A 319 -8.45 -14.50 13.68
C THR A 319 -7.03 -14.65 13.15
N ASN A 320 -6.15 -15.15 14.01
CA ASN A 320 -4.88 -15.69 13.57
C ASN A 320 -5.17 -16.97 12.76
N PHE A 321 -5.36 -16.86 11.45
CA PHE A 321 -5.34 -18.03 10.54
C PHE A 321 -3.96 -18.74 10.50
N TRP A 322 -3.05 -18.29 11.36
CA TRP A 322 -1.65 -18.67 11.48
C TRP A 322 -1.54 -19.64 12.65
N SER A 323 -1.69 -20.94 12.39
CA SER A 323 -1.03 -21.92 13.25
C SER A 323 0.46 -21.81 12.97
N ILE A 324 1.26 -21.48 13.99
CA ILE A 324 2.69 -21.75 13.97
C ILE A 324 2.81 -23.27 13.75
N PRO A 325 3.56 -23.76 12.76
CA PRO A 325 3.89 -25.18 12.70
C PRO A 325 4.64 -25.49 14.00
N GLU A 326 4.09 -26.38 14.82
CA GLU A 326 4.81 -26.91 15.99
C GLU A 326 6.16 -27.51 15.61
#